data_AF-A0A3N5N854-F1
#
_entry.id   AF-A0A3N5N854-F1
#
_cell.length_a   1.000
_cell.length_b   1.000
_cell.length_c   1.000
_cell.angle_alpha   90.00
_cell.angle_beta   90.00
_cell.angle_gamma   90.00
#
_symmetry.space_group_name_H-M   'P 1'
#
loop_
_entity.id
_entity.type
_entity.pdbx_description
1 polymer ?
#
loop_
_entity_poly.entity_id
_entity_poly.type
_entity_poly.pdbx_seq_one_letter_code
_entity_poly.pdbx_strand_id
1 'polypeptide(L)' 'TDQSKVINGYSDLMVEVFGEKGKHARAAVGMVSLPLGMSVEIEAIVEFEE' A
#
# COMPACT_ATOMS: atom_id res chain seq x y z
N THR A 1 4.90 -13.92 -7.64
CA THR A 1 4.42 -14.40 -6.33
C THR A 1 5.03 -13.63 -5.16
N ASP A 2 5.73 -12.52 -5.40
CA ASP A 2 6.35 -11.69 -4.35
C ASP A 2 5.71 -10.30 -4.22
N GLN A 3 4.52 -10.12 -4.77
CA GLN A 3 3.78 -8.85 -4.74
C GLN A 3 3.63 -8.32 -3.31
N SER A 4 3.36 -9.19 -2.33
CA SER A 4 3.30 -8.82 -0.92
C SER A 4 4.60 -8.20 -0.38
N LYS A 5 5.77 -8.64 -0.87
CA LYS A 5 7.07 -8.07 -0.47
C LYS A 5 7.28 -6.69 -1.09
N VAL A 6 6.85 -6.49 -2.34
CA VAL A 6 6.92 -5.17 -3.01
C VAL A 6 6.09 -4.15 -2.23
N ILE A 7 4.88 -4.51 -1.82
CA ILE A 7 3.98 -3.62 -1.09
C ILE A 7 4.42 -3.37 0.37
N ASN A 8 5.39 -4.13 0.92
CA ASN A 8 5.99 -3.79 2.22
C ASN A 8 6.57 -2.38 2.23
N GLY A 9 7.14 -1.89 1.13
CA GLY A 9 7.67 -0.52 1.08
C GLY A 9 6.60 0.55 1.41
N TYR A 10 5.36 0.36 0.94
CA TYR A 10 4.25 1.23 1.33
C TYR A 10 3.87 1.02 2.80
N SER A 11 3.76 -0.23 3.25
CA SER A 11 3.35 -0.50 4.63
C SER A 11 4.36 0.02 5.65
N ASP A 12 5.65 -0.15 5.39
CA ASP A 12 6.74 0.34 6.24
C ASP A 12 6.73 1.88 6.28
N LEU A 13 6.55 2.55 5.13
CA LEU A 13 6.44 4.02 5.07
C LEU A 13 5.26 4.54 5.88
N MET A 14 4.08 3.91 5.77
CA MET A 14 2.90 4.34 6.52
C MET A 14 3.14 4.23 8.03
N VAL A 15 3.78 3.16 8.50
CA VAL A 15 4.12 3.00 9.92
C VAL A 15 5.24 3.97 10.34
N GLU A 16 6.23 4.22 9.48
CA GLU A 16 7.31 5.18 9.76
C GLU A 16 6.78 6.60 9.97
N VAL A 17 5.85 7.05 9.12
CA VAL A 17 5.31 8.41 9.16
C VAL A 17 4.21 8.57 10.21
N PHE A 18 3.31 7.59 10.33
CA PHE A 18 2.09 7.71 11.16
C PHE A 18 2.12 6.88 12.45
N GLY A 19 3.18 6.12 12.70
CA GLY A 19 3.31 5.26 13.87
C GLY A 19 2.21 4.20 13.96
N GLU A 20 1.59 4.07 15.13
CA GLU A 20 0.48 3.11 15.33
C GLU A 20 -0.72 3.37 14.41
N LYS A 21 -1.02 4.65 14.10
CA LYS A 21 -2.08 5.01 13.16
C LYS A 21 -1.77 4.59 11.72
N GLY A 22 -0.50 4.29 11.42
CA GLY A 22 -0.05 3.80 10.12
C GLY A 22 -0.29 2.31 9.89
N LYS A 23 -0.66 1.53 10.92
CA LYS A 23 -0.99 0.11 10.76
C LYS A 23 -2.34 -0.06 10.07
N HIS A 24 -2.39 -0.87 9.03
CA HIS A 24 -3.58 -1.06 8.19
C HIS A 24 -3.72 -2.49 7.69
N ALA A 25 -4.95 -2.88 7.34
CA ALA A 25 -5.21 -4.05 6.53
C ALA A 25 -4.85 -3.76 5.06
N ARG A 26 -4.45 -4.78 4.30
CA ARG A 26 -4.09 -4.62 2.87
C ARG A 26 -4.32 -5.88 2.06
N ALA A 27 -4.40 -5.69 0.74
CA ALA A 27 -4.29 -6.74 -0.27
C ALA A 27 -3.13 -6.42 -1.23
N ALA A 28 -2.33 -7.43 -1.60
CA ALA A 28 -1.26 -7.29 -2.57
C ALA A 28 -1.45 -8.32 -3.68
N VAL A 29 -1.97 -7.87 -4.82
CA VAL A 29 -2.36 -8.71 -5.95
C VAL A 29 -1.53 -8.39 -7.19
N GLY A 30 -1.24 -9.40 -8.01
CA GLY A 30 -0.56 -9.20 -9.28
C GLY A 30 -1.53 -8.77 -10.37
N MET A 31 -1.12 -7.79 -11.18
CA MET A 31 -1.85 -7.34 -12.35
C MET A 31 -1.01 -7.57 -13.61
N VAL A 32 -1.66 -7.84 -14.75
CA VAL A 32 -0.99 -8.01 -16.04
C VAL A 32 -0.44 -6.67 -16.55
N SER A 33 -1.17 -5.59 -16.29
CA SER A 33 -0.77 -4.21 -16.61
C SER A 33 -1.48 -3.23 -15.69
N LEU A 34 -0.92 -2.03 -15.57
CA LEU A 34 -1.52 -0.89 -14.91
C LEU A 34 -1.59 0.30 -15.89
N PRO A 35 -2.48 1.28 -15.66
CA PRO A 35 -2.53 2.49 -16.45
C PRO A 35 -1.16 3.18 -16.53
N LEU A 36 -0.88 3.84 -17.65
CA LEU A 36 0.36 4.60 -17.90
C LEU A 36 1.66 3.76 -17.80
N GLY A 37 1.58 2.43 -17.74
CA GLY A 37 2.75 1.56 -17.58
C GLY A 37 3.36 1.63 -16.18
N MET A 38 2.59 2.01 -15.17
CA MET A 38 3.06 2.07 -13.79
C MET A 38 3.44 0.67 -13.26
N SER A 39 4.42 0.63 -12.36
CA SER A 39 4.87 -0.62 -11.74
C SER A 39 3.98 -1.05 -10.55
N VAL A 40 3.42 -0.08 -9.83
CA VAL A 40 2.59 -0.30 -8.63
C VAL A 40 1.49 0.76 -8.59
N GLU A 41 0.29 0.37 -8.18
CA GLU A 41 -0.83 1.24 -7.85
C GLU A 41 -1.31 0.89 -6.44
N ILE A 42 -1.64 1.92 -5.65
CA ILE A 42 -2.08 1.76 -4.25
C ILE A 42 -3.37 2.55 -4.06
N GLU A 43 -4.41 1.84 -3.61
CA GLU A 43 -5.66 2.42 -3.18
C GLU A 43 -5.78 2.29 -1.65
N ALA A 44 -6.24 3.34 -0.98
CA ALA A 44 -6.38 3.37 0.46
C ALA A 44 -7.71 3.99 0.87
N ILE A 45 -8.33 3.41 1.90
CA ILE A 45 -9.46 3.99 2.62
C ILE A 45 -8.91 4.48 3.96
N VAL A 46 -9.12 5.75 4.26
CA VAL A 46 -8.52 6.42 5.41
C VAL A 46 -9.62 7.05 6.26
N GLU A 47 -9.56 6.79 7.57
CA GLU A 47 -10.38 7.48 8.56
C GLU A 47 -9.71 8.80 8.95
N PHE A 48 -10.50 9.86 9.06
CA PHE A 48 -10.05 11.18 9.52
C PHE A 48 -10.70 11.50 10.86
N GLU A 49 -9.97 12.20 11.72
CA GLU A 49 -10.56 12.85 12.88
C GLU A 49 -11.41 14.05 12.41
N GLU A 50 -12.46 14.38 13.16
CA GLU A 50 -13.36 15.51 12.88
C GLU A 50 -12.67 16.87 13.11
#